data_AF-A0A7J4RG30-F1
#
_entry.id   AF-A0A7J4RG30-F1
#
_cell.length_a   1.000
_cell.length_b   1.000
_cell.length_c   1.000
_cell.angle_alpha   90.00
_cell.angle_beta   90.00
_cell.angle_gamma   90.00
#
_symmetry.space_group_name_H-M   'P 1'
#
loop_
_entity.id
_entity.type
_entity.pdbx_description
1 polymer ?
#
loop_
_entity_poly.entity_id
_entity_poly.type
_entity_poly.pdbx_seq_one_letter_code
_entity_poly.pdbx_strand_id
1 'polypeptide(L)'
;VEEINTTIGSDKLFYQRLDDLEEVTGHKESNIDGFDSSCFNGEYVTGDITQAYLDKLRDERNDASKQEKFVGDEQGIDMHNDQA
;
A
#
# COMPACT_ATOMS: atom_id res chain seq x y z
N VAL A 1 6.23 4.34 -16.27
CA VAL A 1 7.47 4.99 -15.76
C VAL A 1 7.43 6.49 -16.01
N GLU A 2 7.17 6.94 -17.24
CA GLU A 2 7.12 8.38 -17.56
C GLU A 2 6.09 9.16 -16.73
N GLU A 3 4.87 8.64 -16.58
CA GLU A 3 3.84 9.28 -15.73
C GLU A 3 4.33 9.50 -14.30
N ILE A 4 4.91 8.48 -13.67
CA ILE A 4 5.45 8.55 -12.31
C ILE A 4 6.63 9.52 -12.25
N ASN A 5 7.50 9.52 -13.26
CA ASN A 5 8.63 10.44 -13.34
C ASN A 5 8.15 11.90 -13.38
N THR A 6 7.14 12.18 -14.19
CA THR A 6 6.51 13.50 -14.28
C THR A 6 5.80 13.89 -12.98
N THR A 7 5.06 12.97 -12.35
CA THR A 7 4.37 13.24 -11.07
C THR A 7 5.35 13.58 -9.95
N ILE A 8 6.49 12.90 -9.88
CA ILE A 8 7.51 13.13 -8.86
C ILE A 8 8.43 14.31 -9.21
N GLY A 9 8.53 14.68 -10.49
CA GLY A 9 9.35 15.79 -10.99
C GLY A 9 10.83 15.45 -11.11
N SER A 10 11.17 14.19 -11.39
CA SER A 10 12.55 13.75 -11.56
C SER A 10 13.04 13.95 -13.01
N ASP A 11 14.35 14.16 -13.18
CA ASP A 11 14.98 14.23 -14.50
C ASP A 11 14.96 12.86 -15.21
N LYS A 12 15.13 11.77 -14.44
CA LYS A 12 15.12 10.39 -14.94
C LYS A 12 14.68 9.42 -13.84
N LEU A 13 13.84 8.46 -14.21
CA LEU A 13 13.39 7.38 -13.35
C LEU A 13 13.76 6.02 -13.96
N PHE A 14 14.32 5.14 -13.14
CA PHE A 14 14.67 3.77 -13.51
C PHE A 14 14.12 2.80 -12.47
N TYR A 15 13.57 1.68 -12.93
CA TYR A 15 13.14 0.57 -12.09
C TYR A 15 14.11 -0.60 -12.23
N GLN A 16 14.40 -1.28 -11.11
CA GLN A 16 15.08 -2.58 -11.14
C GLN A 16 14.14 -3.63 -11.76
N ARG A 17 14.69 -4.61 -12.47
CA ARG A 17 13.91 -5.76 -12.96
C ARG A 17 13.65 -6.73 -11.82
N LEU A 18 12.49 -7.37 -11.83
CA LEU A 18 12.11 -8.32 -10.79
C LEU A 18 13.08 -9.52 -10.74
N ASP A 19 13.44 -10.06 -11.91
CA ASP A 19 14.40 -11.17 -12.01
C ASP A 19 15.77 -10.82 -11.38
N ASP A 20 16.25 -9.59 -11.60
CA ASP A 20 17.52 -9.12 -11.02
C ASP A 20 17.39 -8.96 -9.50
N LEU A 21 16.21 -8.61 -8.99
CA LEU A 21 15.97 -8.51 -7.55
C LEU A 21 16.00 -9.91 -6.91
N GLU A 22 15.32 -10.89 -7.51
CA GLU A 22 15.27 -12.27 -7.03
C GLU A 22 16.63 -12.96 -7.07
N GLU A 23 17.44 -12.70 -8.10
CA GLU A 23 18.81 -13.22 -8.19
C GLU A 23 19.72 -12.62 -7.10
N VAL A 24 19.60 -11.32 -6.81
CA VAL A 24 20.43 -10.65 -5.81
C VAL A 24 20.04 -11.03 -4.38
N THR A 25 18.75 -11.26 -4.12
CA THR A 25 18.27 -11.68 -2.79
C THR A 25 18.50 -13.17 -2.55
N GLY A 26 18.48 -13.99 -3.60
CA GLY A 26 18.75 -15.43 -3.56
C GLY A 26 20.20 -15.74 -3.16
N HIS A 27 20.42 -16.11 -1.90
CA HIS A 27 21.72 -16.67 -1.50
C HIS A 27 21.78 -18.13 -1.97
N LYS A 28 22.85 -18.51 -2.69
CA LYS A 28 23.04 -19.89 -3.20
C LYS A 28 23.01 -20.98 -2.13
N GLU A 29 23.28 -20.61 -0.87
CA GLU A 29 23.29 -21.49 0.31
C GLU A 29 21.90 -21.63 0.94
N SER A 30 20.99 -20.70 0.67
CA SER A 30 19.62 -20.76 1.16
C SER A 30 18.78 -21.48 0.10
N ASN A 31 18.34 -22.69 0.43
CA ASN A 31 17.51 -23.56 -0.41
C ASN A 31 16.09 -22.99 -0.54
N ILE A 32 15.98 -21.79 -1.14
CA ILE A 32 14.77 -21.02 -1.35
C ILE A 32 14.33 -21.26 -2.80
N ASP A 33 13.13 -21.82 -2.97
CA ASP A 33 12.58 -22.15 -4.29
C ASP A 33 11.95 -20.93 -5.01
N GLY A 34 11.73 -19.83 -4.28
CA GLY A 34 11.17 -18.58 -4.83
C GLY A 34 10.82 -17.57 -3.74
N PHE A 35 10.48 -16.34 -4.16
CA PHE A 35 10.04 -15.25 -3.28
C PHE A 35 8.57 -14.91 -3.51
N ASP A 36 7.89 -14.42 -2.48
CA ASP A 36 6.59 -13.77 -2.67
C ASP A 36 6.81 -12.38 -3.27
N SER A 37 6.73 -12.31 -4.61
CA SER A 37 6.85 -11.07 -5.39
C SER A 37 5.48 -10.50 -5.76
N SER A 38 4.42 -10.90 -5.03
CA SER A 38 3.01 -10.63 -5.34
C SER A 38 2.69 -9.14 -5.50
N CYS A 39 3.36 -8.27 -4.75
CA CYS A 39 3.19 -6.82 -4.85
C CYS A 39 3.77 -6.21 -6.15
N PHE A 40 4.64 -6.93 -6.85
CA PHE A 40 5.27 -6.50 -8.11
C PHE A 40 4.62 -7.15 -9.34
N ASN A 41 4.29 -8.44 -9.29
CA ASN A 41 3.76 -9.20 -10.42
C ASN A 41 2.24 -9.48 -10.33
N GLY A 42 1.61 -9.27 -9.17
CA GLY A 42 0.20 -9.58 -8.93
C GLY A 42 -0.09 -11.07 -8.70
N GLU A 43 0.94 -11.91 -8.62
CA GLU A 43 0.81 -13.35 -8.41
C GLU A 43 0.91 -13.67 -6.91
N TYR A 44 -0.23 -13.86 -6.28
CA TYR A 44 -0.31 -14.20 -4.85
C TYR A 44 -0.20 -15.73 -4.66
N VAL A 45 0.81 -16.17 -3.91
CA VAL A 45 1.09 -17.60 -3.67
C VAL A 45 -0.08 -18.32 -2.96
N THR A 46 -0.89 -17.59 -2.20
CA THR A 46 -2.06 -18.14 -1.47
C THR A 46 -3.24 -18.49 -2.38
N GLY A 47 -3.29 -17.95 -3.61
CA GLY A 47 -4.29 -18.30 -4.64
C GLY A 47 -5.74 -17.88 -4.34
N ASP A 48 -6.02 -17.27 -3.19
CA ASP A 48 -7.33 -16.82 -2.73
C ASP A 48 -7.52 -15.29 -2.79
N ILE A 49 -6.47 -14.57 -3.21
CA ILE A 49 -6.51 -13.12 -3.35
C ILE A 49 -7.28 -12.77 -4.62
N THR A 50 -8.45 -12.17 -4.41
CA THR A 50 -9.33 -11.70 -5.48
C THR A 50 -9.44 -10.18 -5.44
N GLN A 51 -9.84 -9.57 -6.55
CA GLN A 51 -10.11 -8.13 -6.59
C GLN A 51 -11.15 -7.71 -5.53
N ALA A 52 -12.20 -8.51 -5.35
CA ALA A 52 -13.23 -8.28 -4.34
C ALA A 52 -12.68 -8.28 -2.91
N TYR A 53 -11.69 -9.14 -2.62
CA TYR A 53 -11.01 -9.17 -1.33
C TYR A 53 -10.18 -7.88 -1.11
N LEU A 54 -9.45 -7.43 -2.13
CA LEU A 54 -8.66 -6.20 -2.06
C LEU A 54 -9.54 -4.94 -1.93
N ASP A 55 -10.68 -4.91 -2.60
CA ASP A 55 -11.65 -3.81 -2.52
C ASP A 55 -12.25 -3.72 -1.11
N LYS A 56 -12.65 -4.86 -0.52
CA LYS A 56 -13.13 -4.92 0.86
C LYS A 56 -12.07 -4.39 1.85
N LEU A 57 -10.81 -4.80 1.69
CA LEU A 57 -9.71 -4.33 2.54
C LEU A 57 -9.49 -2.81 2.42
N ARG A 58 -9.65 -2.27 1.21
CA ARG A 58 -9.56 -0.83 0.95
C ARG A 58 -10.67 -0.05 1.64
N ASP A 59 -11.90 -0.57 1.62
CA ASP A 59 -13.05 0.05 2.27
C ASP A 59 -12.90 0.05 3.79
N GLU A 60 -12.49 -1.08 4.38
CA GLU A 60 -12.21 -1.18 5.82
C GLU A 60 -11.15 -0.16 6.26
N ARG A 61 -10.07 0.02 5.48
CA ARG A 61 -9.03 1.02 5.76
C ARG A 61 -9.56 2.46 5.66
N ASN A 62 -10.44 2.74 4.71
CA ASN A 62 -11.04 4.07 4.55
C ASN A 62 -11.93 4.41 5.75
N ASP A 63 -12.73 3.45 6.22
CA ASP A 63 -13.60 3.64 7.38
C ASP A 63 -12.80 3.83 8.68
N ALA A 64 -11.71 3.07 8.87
CA ALA A 64 -10.77 3.30 9.97
C ALA A 64 -10.14 4.70 9.91
N SER A 65 -9.72 5.15 8.73
CA SER A 65 -9.13 6.48 8.53
C SER A 65 -10.13 7.61 8.79
N LYS A 66 -11.43 7.38 8.54
CA LYS A 66 -12.49 8.33 8.91
C LYS A 66 -12.72 8.34 10.41
N GLN A 67 -12.74 7.18 11.08
CA GLN A 67 -12.87 7.11 12.53
C GLN A 67 -11.73 7.84 13.25
N GLU A 68 -10.49 7.72 12.79
CA GLU A 68 -9.36 8.51 13.33
C GLU A 68 -9.58 10.03 13.18
N LYS A 69 -10.13 10.48 12.05
CA LYS A 69 -10.48 11.89 11.85
C LYS A 69 -11.61 12.35 12.76
N PHE A 70 -12.61 11.49 13.02
CA PHE A 70 -13.69 11.80 13.97
C PHE A 70 -13.17 11.92 15.41
N VAL A 71 -12.27 11.02 15.84
CA VAL A 71 -11.68 11.06 17.20
C VAL A 71 -10.72 12.26 17.37
N GLY A 72 -10.09 12.74 16.29
CA GLY A 72 -9.27 13.95 16.30
C GLY A 72 -10.06 15.26 16.36
N ASP A 73 -11.25 15.31 15.75
CA ASP A 73 -12.12 16.51 15.73
C ASP A 73 -13.03 16.62 16.98
N GLU A 74 -13.29 15.53 17.72
CA GLU A 74 -14.10 15.56 18.95
C GLU A 74 -13.43 16.30 20.13
N GLN A 75 -12.14 16.61 20.06
CA GLN A 75 -11.46 17.46 21.07
C GLN A 75 -11.67 18.97 20.84
N GLY A 76 -12.43 19.36 19.81
CA GLY A 76 -12.58 20.76 19.38
C GLY A 76 -14.02 21.29 19.29
N ILE A 77 -15.04 20.52 19.71
CA ILE A 77 -16.43 20.98 19.71
C ILE A 77 -16.86 21.28 21.16
N ASP A 78 -16.27 22.34 21.72
CA ASP A 78 -16.85 23.02 22.89
C ASP A 78 -18.08 23.81 22.40
N MET A 79 -19.22 23.15 22.44
CA MET A 79 -20.50 23.71 22.03
C MET A 79 -20.99 24.64 23.15
N HIS A 80 -20.45 25.87 23.21
CA HIS A 80 -21.01 26.93 24.03
C HIS A 80 -22.38 27.35 23.47
N ASN A 81 -23.43 26.62 23.86
CA ASN A 81 -24.79 27.10 23.76
C ASN A 81 -25.15 27.87 25.04
N ASP A 82 -24.53 29.04 25.22
CA ASP A 82 -25.06 30.03 26.16
C ASP A 82 -26.24 30.72 25.48
N GLN A 83 -27.42 30.16 25.75
CA GLN A 83 -28.71 30.75 25.40
C GLN A 83 -28.85 32.14 26.05
N ALA A 84 -29.15 33.13 25.20
CA ALA A 84 -29.94 34.36 25.41
C ALA A 84 -29.76 35.16 26.72
#